data_AF-A0A7W9KFX5-F1
#
_entry.id   AF-A0A7W9KFX5-F1
#
_cell.length_a   1.000
_cell.length_b   1.000
_cell.length_c   1.000
_cell.angle_alpha   90.00
_cell.angle_beta   90.00
_cell.angle_gamma   90.00
#
_symmetry.space_group_name_H-M   'P 1'
#
loop_
_entity.id
_entity.type
_entity.pdbx_description
1 polymer ?
#
loop_
_entity_poly.entity_id
_entity_poly.type
_entity_poly.pdbx_seq_one_letter_code
_entity_poly.pdbx_strand_id
1 'polypeptide(L)'
;MTLAAELLGFDNVAVANLFSVPSHRTGAITELGAAEDGWLAARGSLETCLGAGDGVLLAYGATSPSGEARVQFRQQVAWLHHRIAAEDLPIWHVGDGPRHPSRWQRWTYRAHPDVPFTEALRDSLVLVQVDRVWPATRFERASRGGETPLGRANSKAQRVEKVDVQAQVD
;
A
#
# COMPACT_ATOMS: atom_id res chain seq x y z
N MET A 1 -0.27 0.31 -13.46
CA MET A 1 -1.30 0.09 -12.43
C MET A 1 -2.56 -0.52 -13.03
N THR A 2 -3.17 0.10 -14.04
CA THR A 2 -4.37 -0.41 -14.72
C THR A 2 -4.25 -1.89 -15.12
N LEU A 3 -3.15 -2.28 -15.76
CA LEU A 3 -2.90 -3.68 -16.11
C LEU A 3 -2.98 -4.64 -14.90
N ALA A 4 -2.42 -4.27 -13.75
CA ALA A 4 -2.48 -5.14 -12.57
C ALA A 4 -3.90 -5.24 -12.01
N ALA A 5 -4.68 -4.15 -12.03
CA ALA A 5 -6.08 -4.17 -11.62
C ALA A 5 -6.90 -5.10 -12.54
N GLU A 6 -6.72 -4.98 -13.86
CA GLU A 6 -7.37 -5.84 -14.86
C GLU A 6 -7.00 -7.32 -14.67
N LEU A 7 -5.71 -7.60 -14.46
CA LEU A 7 -5.22 -8.96 -14.23
C LEU A 7 -5.79 -9.59 -12.95
N LEU A 8 -6.08 -8.77 -11.93
CA LEU A 8 -6.73 -9.17 -10.68
C LEU A 8 -8.27 -9.19 -10.79
N GLY A 9 -8.85 -8.74 -11.89
CA GLY A 9 -10.30 -8.70 -12.10
C GLY A 9 -11.02 -7.50 -11.48
N PHE A 10 -10.31 -6.39 -11.23
CA PHE A 10 -10.90 -5.15 -10.74
C PHE A 10 -11.16 -4.15 -11.87
N ASP A 11 -12.34 -3.51 -11.84
CA ASP A 11 -12.74 -2.53 -12.85
C ASP A 11 -12.12 -1.15 -12.63
N ASN A 12 -11.79 -0.82 -11.38
CA ASN A 12 -11.34 0.50 -10.98
C ASN A 12 -10.08 0.43 -10.11
N VAL A 13 -9.19 1.39 -10.33
CA VAL A 13 -8.01 1.62 -9.50
C VAL A 13 -8.00 3.08 -9.04
N ALA A 14 -8.17 3.33 -7.74
CA ALA A 14 -7.90 4.66 -7.18
C ALA A 14 -6.47 4.73 -6.69
N VAL A 15 -5.96 5.93 -6.36
CA VAL A 15 -4.53 6.16 -6.18
C VAL A 15 -4.07 6.97 -4.92
N ALA A 16 -3.90 6.39 -3.69
CA ALA A 16 -3.27 7.05 -2.52
C ALA A 16 -1.77 6.78 -2.25
N ASN A 17 -1.07 7.77 -1.65
CA ASN A 17 0.36 7.69 -1.35
C ASN A 17 0.67 7.35 0.12
N LEU A 18 1.75 6.61 0.45
CA LEU A 18 2.13 6.34 1.86
C LEU A 18 2.72 7.59 2.57
N PHE A 19 3.21 8.55 1.80
CA PHE A 19 3.83 9.80 2.26
C PHE A 19 3.32 10.95 1.39
N SER A 20 2.91 12.07 2.00
CA SER A 20 2.20 13.15 1.30
C SER A 20 3.12 14.20 0.68
N VAL A 21 4.37 14.31 1.16
CA VAL A 21 5.27 15.35 0.68
C VAL A 21 5.92 14.89 -0.62
N PRO A 22 5.70 15.60 -1.73
CA PRO A 22 6.34 15.26 -3.00
C PRO A 22 7.86 15.44 -2.86
N SER A 23 8.61 14.54 -3.48
CA SER A 23 10.06 14.63 -3.49
C SER A 23 10.58 14.33 -4.89
N HIS A 24 11.52 15.14 -5.36
CA HIS A 24 12.10 15.09 -6.71
C HIS A 24 13.38 14.26 -6.79
N ARG A 25 13.86 13.71 -5.66
CA ARG A 25 15.12 12.95 -5.58
C ARG A 25 14.90 11.60 -4.91
N THR A 26 15.48 10.57 -5.50
CA THR A 26 15.60 9.26 -4.85
C THR A 26 16.38 9.42 -3.55
N GLY A 27 15.76 9.10 -2.41
CA GLY A 27 16.38 9.25 -1.08
C GLY A 27 16.00 10.54 -0.33
N ALA A 28 15.32 11.49 -0.96
CA ALA A 28 14.84 12.70 -0.26
C ALA A 28 13.86 12.38 0.89
N ILE A 29 13.19 11.23 0.82
CA ILE A 29 12.35 10.74 1.92
C ILE A 29 13.13 10.46 3.22
N THR A 30 14.45 10.24 3.16
CA THR A 30 15.28 10.14 4.37
C THR A 30 15.30 11.46 5.16
N GLU A 31 15.33 12.59 4.45
CA GLU A 31 15.35 13.93 5.05
C GLU A 31 13.92 14.41 5.34
N LEU A 32 13.06 14.38 4.31
CA LEU A 32 11.68 14.87 4.40
C LEU A 32 10.81 14.00 5.32
N GLY A 33 11.08 12.70 5.36
CA GLY A 33 10.34 11.75 6.18
C GLY A 33 10.83 11.65 7.63
N ALA A 34 11.80 12.46 8.05
CA ALA A 34 12.23 12.49 9.46
C ALA A 34 11.10 13.02 10.36
N ALA A 35 10.38 14.04 9.90
CA ALA A 35 9.19 14.56 10.57
C ALA A 35 7.95 13.70 10.30
N GLU A 36 7.06 13.61 11.28
CA GLU A 36 5.84 12.80 11.21
C GLU A 36 4.78 13.39 10.25
N ASP A 37 4.76 14.71 10.08
CA ASP A 37 3.68 15.45 9.40
C ASP A 37 3.32 14.89 8.02
N GLY A 38 4.34 14.58 7.20
CA GLY A 38 4.12 14.05 5.86
C GLY A 38 3.55 12.62 5.85
N TRP A 39 3.78 11.85 6.91
CA TRP A 39 3.20 10.51 7.08
C TRP A 39 1.77 10.58 7.58
N LEU A 40 1.47 11.47 8.54
CA LEU A 40 0.11 11.69 9.04
C LEU A 40 -0.80 12.30 7.98
N ALA A 41 -0.31 13.30 7.23
CA ALA A 41 -1.09 13.94 6.18
C ALA A 41 -1.47 12.97 5.03
N ALA A 42 -0.71 11.88 4.85
CA ALA A 42 -1.06 10.83 3.89
C ALA A 42 -2.24 9.97 4.34
N ARG A 43 -2.48 9.84 5.64
CA ARG A 43 -3.45 8.89 6.21
C ARG A 43 -4.88 9.12 5.75
N GLY A 44 -5.33 10.38 5.66
CA GLY A 44 -6.71 10.66 5.22
C GLY A 44 -7.01 10.14 3.81
N SER A 45 -6.04 10.27 2.88
CA SER A 45 -6.18 9.71 1.53
C SER A 45 -6.17 8.18 1.53
N LEU A 46 -5.34 7.57 2.38
CA LEU A 46 -5.24 6.12 2.53
C LEU A 46 -6.53 5.56 3.15
N GLU A 47 -7.07 6.18 4.20
CA GLU A 47 -8.33 5.77 4.83
C GLU A 47 -9.51 5.90 3.86
N THR A 48 -9.57 6.98 3.08
CA THR A 48 -10.57 7.12 2.02
C THR A 48 -10.48 5.95 1.03
N CYS A 49 -9.25 5.61 0.62
CA CYS A 49 -8.99 4.50 -0.28
C CYS A 49 -9.42 3.14 0.31
N LEU A 50 -9.01 2.87 1.55
CA LEU A 50 -9.33 1.61 2.21
C LEU A 50 -10.83 1.45 2.46
N GLY A 51 -11.54 2.52 2.81
CA GLY A 51 -12.97 2.48 3.09
C GLY A 51 -13.86 2.27 1.87
N ALA A 52 -13.36 2.53 0.66
CA ALA A 52 -14.10 2.34 -0.59
C ALA A 52 -13.51 1.24 -1.49
N GLY A 53 -12.43 0.57 -1.09
CA GLY A 53 -11.85 -0.57 -1.79
C GLY A 53 -12.30 -1.93 -1.22
N ASP A 54 -12.29 -2.93 -2.09
CA ASP A 54 -12.47 -4.37 -1.91
C ASP A 54 -11.14 -5.14 -1.98
N GLY A 55 -10.02 -4.43 -2.09
CA GLY A 55 -8.69 -5.02 -2.14
C GLY A 55 -7.58 -3.98 -2.15
N VAL A 56 -6.35 -4.44 -1.87
CA VAL A 56 -5.18 -3.56 -1.80
C VAL A 56 -4.00 -4.17 -2.54
N LEU A 57 -3.41 -3.40 -3.46
CA LEU A 57 -2.11 -3.74 -4.07
C LEU A 57 -1.01 -2.86 -3.47
N LEU A 58 -0.08 -3.46 -2.73
CA LEU A 58 1.03 -2.74 -2.10
C LEU A 58 2.15 -2.46 -3.11
N ALA A 59 2.33 -1.18 -3.44
CA ALA A 59 3.24 -0.75 -4.50
C ALA A 59 4.30 0.28 -4.06
N TYR A 60 4.63 0.35 -2.76
CA TYR A 60 5.54 1.40 -2.23
C TYR A 60 7.04 1.08 -2.29
N GLY A 61 7.42 -0.16 -2.60
CA GLY A 61 8.82 -0.60 -2.60
C GLY A 61 9.37 -0.94 -1.19
N ALA A 62 10.03 -2.08 -1.05
CA ALA A 62 10.51 -2.57 0.25
C ALA A 62 11.76 -1.86 0.81
N THR A 63 12.42 -1.00 0.03
CA THR A 63 13.63 -0.29 0.50
C THR A 63 13.24 0.76 1.53
N SER A 64 13.54 0.48 2.79
CA SER A 64 13.30 1.45 3.87
C SER A 64 14.27 2.64 3.76
N PRO A 65 13.81 3.87 4.09
CA PRO A 65 14.72 4.98 4.32
C PRO A 65 15.71 4.70 5.47
N SER A 66 16.74 5.53 5.55
CA SER A 66 17.70 5.55 6.67
C SER A 66 17.28 6.58 7.72
N GLY A 67 17.97 6.58 8.88
CA GLY A 67 17.74 7.55 9.94
C GLY A 67 16.34 7.49 10.57
N GLU A 68 15.85 8.63 11.03
CA GLU A 68 14.54 8.76 11.70
C GLU A 68 13.38 8.44 10.77
N ALA A 69 13.51 8.76 9.48
CA ALA A 69 12.52 8.39 8.47
C ALA A 69 12.27 6.88 8.40
N ARG A 70 13.25 6.03 8.77
CA ARG A 70 13.05 4.58 8.89
C ARG A 70 11.99 4.23 9.94
N VAL A 71 12.02 4.91 11.07
CA VAL A 71 11.09 4.66 12.17
C VAL A 71 9.69 5.07 11.73
N GLN A 72 9.56 6.25 11.13
CA GLN A 72 8.29 6.76 10.62
C GLN A 72 7.71 5.88 9.51
N PHE A 73 8.55 5.48 8.55
CA PHE A 73 8.15 4.54 7.49
C PHE A 73 7.60 3.23 8.07
N ARG A 74 8.30 2.62 9.05
CA ARG A 74 7.84 1.38 9.68
C ARG A 74 6.53 1.57 10.44
N GLN A 75 6.37 2.69 11.14
CA GLN A 75 5.13 3.01 11.85
C GLN A 75 3.97 3.21 10.88
N GLN A 76 4.20 3.90 9.76
CA GLN A 76 3.19 4.10 8.72
C GLN A 76 2.80 2.79 8.04
N VAL A 77 3.77 1.92 7.70
CA VAL A 77 3.50 0.59 7.14
C VAL A 77 2.71 -0.26 8.15
N ALA A 78 3.11 -0.27 9.43
CA ALA A 78 2.39 -1.01 10.47
C ALA A 78 0.96 -0.49 10.66
N TRP A 79 0.76 0.83 10.68
CA TRP A 79 -0.54 1.47 10.73
C TRP A 79 -1.40 1.07 9.52
N LEU A 80 -0.83 1.11 8.31
CA LEU A 80 -1.53 0.71 7.08
C LEU A 80 -1.97 -0.75 7.15
N HIS A 81 -1.09 -1.67 7.51
CA HIS A 81 -1.44 -3.09 7.66
C HIS A 81 -2.54 -3.31 8.69
N HIS A 82 -2.51 -2.57 9.81
CA HIS A 82 -3.57 -2.64 10.81
C HIS A 82 -4.92 -2.16 10.25
N ARG A 83 -4.93 -1.05 9.49
CA ARG A 83 -6.14 -0.55 8.84
C ARG A 83 -6.68 -1.53 7.80
N ILE A 84 -5.81 -2.09 6.96
CA ILE A 84 -6.22 -3.08 5.95
C ILE A 84 -6.86 -4.32 6.61
N ALA A 85 -6.25 -4.80 7.70
CA ALA A 85 -6.79 -5.93 8.46
C ALA A 85 -8.13 -5.61 9.12
N ALA A 86 -8.34 -4.37 9.59
CA ALA A 86 -9.60 -3.93 10.19
C ALA A 86 -10.75 -3.90 9.17
N GLU A 87 -10.45 -3.61 7.90
CA GLU A 87 -11.42 -3.64 6.79
C GLU A 87 -11.55 -5.05 6.15
N ASP A 88 -10.80 -6.05 6.64
CA ASP A 88 -10.76 -7.45 6.13
C ASP A 88 -10.47 -7.53 4.61
N LEU A 89 -9.65 -6.61 4.08
CA LEU A 89 -9.37 -6.55 2.64
C LEU A 89 -8.24 -7.52 2.23
N PRO A 90 -8.39 -8.21 1.09
CA PRO A 90 -7.31 -8.99 0.51
C PRO A 90 -6.16 -8.07 0.05
N ILE A 91 -4.92 -8.54 0.24
CA ILE A 91 -3.70 -7.80 -0.09
C ILE A 91 -2.92 -8.54 -1.17
N TRP A 92 -2.42 -7.80 -2.16
CA TRP A 92 -1.46 -8.30 -3.14
C TRP A 92 -0.17 -7.48 -3.15
N HIS A 93 0.88 -8.09 -3.68
CA HIS A 93 2.12 -7.44 -4.10
C HIS A 93 2.73 -8.18 -5.29
N VAL A 94 3.81 -7.63 -5.85
CA VAL A 94 4.51 -8.22 -7.00
C VAL A 94 5.77 -8.95 -6.53
N GLY A 95 5.74 -10.27 -6.65
CA GLY A 95 6.85 -11.17 -6.32
C GLY A 95 6.97 -11.43 -4.83
N ASP A 96 8.14 -11.14 -4.28
CA ASP A 96 8.57 -11.43 -2.91
C ASP A 96 8.35 -10.28 -1.91
N GLY A 97 7.86 -9.13 -2.35
CA GLY A 97 7.52 -8.03 -1.46
C GLY A 97 6.83 -6.85 -2.15
N PRO A 98 6.38 -5.83 -1.40
CA PRO A 98 5.82 -4.62 -1.97
C PRO A 98 6.85 -3.97 -2.88
N ARG A 99 6.46 -3.73 -4.13
CA ARG A 99 7.37 -3.29 -5.18
C ARG A 99 6.77 -2.14 -5.94
N HIS A 100 7.59 -1.13 -6.14
CA HIS A 100 7.22 0.03 -6.92
C HIS A 100 6.89 -0.33 -8.38
N PRO A 101 5.84 0.25 -9.00
CA PRO A 101 5.43 -0.10 -10.36
C PRO A 101 6.54 0.04 -11.40
N SER A 102 7.37 1.08 -11.30
CA SER A 102 8.53 1.27 -12.18
C SER A 102 9.60 0.16 -12.09
N ARG A 103 9.52 -0.71 -11.07
CA ARG A 103 10.41 -1.86 -10.89
C ARG A 103 9.77 -3.19 -11.32
N TRP A 104 8.48 -3.23 -11.64
CA TRP A 104 7.79 -4.48 -11.99
C TRP A 104 8.34 -5.10 -13.25
N GLN A 105 8.49 -4.34 -14.34
CA GLN A 105 9.02 -4.86 -15.60
C GLN A 105 10.45 -5.40 -15.42
N ARG A 106 11.31 -4.65 -14.72
CA ARG A 106 12.69 -5.09 -14.43
C ARG A 106 12.73 -6.36 -13.57
N TRP A 107 11.83 -6.48 -12.61
CA TRP A 107 11.76 -7.66 -11.73
C TRP A 107 11.23 -8.88 -12.49
N THR A 108 10.10 -8.73 -13.19
CA THR A 108 9.45 -9.81 -13.95
C THR A 108 10.35 -10.34 -15.05
N TYR A 109 11.05 -9.47 -15.79
CA TYR A 109 12.04 -9.88 -16.78
C TYR A 109 13.16 -10.78 -16.20
N ARG A 110 13.54 -10.56 -14.94
CA ARG A 110 14.57 -11.37 -14.25
C ARG A 110 14.00 -12.65 -13.67
N ALA A 111 12.79 -12.61 -13.14
CA ALA A 111 12.15 -13.73 -12.47
C ALA A 111 11.52 -14.74 -13.45
N HIS A 112 11.07 -14.26 -14.61
CA HIS A 112 10.39 -15.03 -15.65
C HIS A 112 11.08 -14.74 -17.00
N PRO A 113 12.29 -15.27 -17.24
CA PRO A 113 12.99 -15.09 -18.51
C PRO A 113 12.13 -15.64 -19.65
N ASP A 114 12.13 -14.94 -20.79
CA ASP A 114 11.41 -15.28 -22.01
C ASP A 114 9.87 -15.33 -21.90
N VAL A 115 9.29 -14.89 -20.77
CA VAL A 115 7.85 -14.75 -20.60
C VAL A 115 7.43 -13.30 -20.92
N PRO A 116 6.37 -13.07 -21.73
CA PRO A 116 5.84 -11.74 -21.97
C PRO A 116 5.44 -11.02 -20.67
N PHE A 117 5.70 -9.70 -20.60
CA PHE A 117 5.50 -8.92 -19.37
C PHE A 117 4.13 -9.09 -18.72
N THR A 118 3.05 -9.10 -19.51
CA THR A 118 1.68 -9.24 -19.00
C THR A 118 1.44 -10.58 -18.31
N GLU A 119 1.96 -11.67 -18.88
CA GLU A 119 1.87 -13.02 -18.32
C GLU A 119 2.76 -13.14 -17.09
N ALA A 120 4.02 -12.68 -17.20
CA ALA A 120 4.93 -12.65 -16.08
C ALA A 120 4.36 -11.84 -14.90
N LEU A 121 3.75 -10.68 -15.15
CA LEU A 121 3.11 -9.86 -14.12
C LEU A 121 1.93 -10.58 -13.47
N ARG A 122 1.09 -11.27 -14.26
CA ARG A 122 -0.01 -12.08 -13.74
C ARG A 122 0.49 -13.13 -12.76
N ASP A 123 1.52 -13.88 -13.14
CA ASP A 123 2.11 -14.94 -12.32
C ASP A 123 2.86 -14.39 -11.10
N SER A 124 3.21 -13.11 -11.13
CA SER A 124 3.91 -12.42 -10.05
C SER A 124 2.99 -11.78 -9.01
N LEU A 125 1.67 -11.74 -9.24
CA LEU A 125 0.73 -11.14 -8.30
C LEU A 125 0.43 -12.11 -7.16
N VAL A 126 1.05 -11.86 -6.01
CA VAL A 126 0.99 -12.75 -4.85
C VAL A 126 -0.02 -12.21 -3.85
N LEU A 127 -1.03 -13.01 -3.51
CA LEU A 127 -1.95 -12.74 -2.42
C LEU A 127 -1.22 -12.96 -1.08
N VAL A 128 -1.21 -11.93 -0.23
CA VAL A 128 -0.63 -11.99 1.12
C VAL A 128 -1.71 -12.46 2.08
N GLN A 129 -1.40 -13.55 2.78
CA GLN A 129 -2.11 -13.89 4.00
C GLN A 129 -1.63 -12.91 5.08
N VAL A 130 -2.48 -11.96 5.46
CA VAL A 130 -2.24 -11.22 6.71
C VAL A 130 -2.63 -12.18 7.82
N ASP A 131 -1.66 -12.87 8.40
CA ASP A 131 -1.90 -13.53 9.67
C ASP A 131 -2.47 -12.45 10.62
N ARG A 132 -3.71 -12.65 11.07
CA ARG A 132 -4.46 -11.71 11.92
C ARG A 132 -3.75 -11.34 13.24
N VAL A 133 -2.57 -11.92 13.48
CA VAL A 133 -1.72 -11.77 14.65
C VAL A 133 -0.41 -11.06 14.27
N TRP A 134 -0.48 -9.85 13.74
CA TRP A 134 0.63 -8.92 13.92
C TRP A 134 0.51 -8.32 15.32
N PRO A 135 1.56 -8.28 16.17
CA PRO A 135 1.40 -7.90 17.57
C PRO A 135 0.98 -6.42 17.67
N ALA A 136 -0.32 -6.21 17.89
CA ALA A 136 -0.97 -4.94 18.16
C ALA A 136 -0.55 -4.31 19.52
N THR A 137 0.35 -4.95 20.25
CA THR A 137 0.58 -4.72 21.69
C THR A 137 1.39 -3.48 22.06
N ARG A 138 1.37 -2.41 21.25
CA ARG A 138 1.89 -1.10 21.71
C ARG A 138 1.06 0.12 21.33
N PHE A 139 0.00 -0.01 20.56
CA PHE A 139 -0.67 1.14 19.94
C PHE A 139 -2.00 1.57 20.59
N GLU A 140 -2.55 0.81 21.54
CA GLU A 140 -3.88 1.10 22.13
C GLU A 140 -3.95 2.32 23.07
N ARG A 141 -2.86 3.06 23.31
CA ARG A 141 -2.91 4.17 24.29
C ARG A 141 -3.26 5.55 23.72
N ALA A 142 -3.54 5.70 22.43
CA ALA A 142 -3.70 7.03 21.82
C ALA A 142 -5.09 7.38 21.26
N SER A 143 -6.10 6.50 21.29
CA SER A 143 -7.40 6.84 20.67
C SER A 143 -8.59 6.18 21.35
N ARG A 144 -8.93 6.62 22.57
CA ARG A 144 -10.28 6.46 23.10
C ARG A 144 -11.04 7.77 22.93
N GLY A 145 -12.02 7.75 22.04
CA GLY A 145 -13.00 8.82 21.88
C GLY A 145 -14.07 8.46 20.84
N GLY A 146 -15.18 7.87 21.30
CA GLY A 146 -16.49 7.94 20.64
C GLY A 146 -16.95 6.70 19.86
N GLU A 147 -17.71 5.83 20.53
CA GLU A 147 -18.65 4.86 19.92
C GLU A 147 -19.84 5.62 19.29
N THR A 148 -20.43 5.21 18.17
CA THR A 148 -21.52 4.21 18.10
C THR A 148 -21.79 3.76 16.64
N PRO A 149 -22.42 2.57 16.41
CA PRO A 149 -22.43 1.87 15.13
C PRO A 149 -23.76 2.01 14.38
N LEU A 150 -23.73 2.13 13.05
CA LEU A 150 -24.92 1.95 12.21
C LEU A 150 -24.61 1.32 10.85
N GLY A 151 -25.27 0.19 10.59
CA GLY A 151 -25.90 -0.09 9.29
C GLY A 151 -25.03 -0.70 8.19
N ARG A 152 -24.99 -2.05 8.14
CA ARG A 152 -24.52 -2.79 6.96
C ARG A 152 -25.62 -2.76 5.88
N ALA A 153 -25.33 -2.16 4.72
CA ALA A 153 -26.10 -2.35 3.50
C ALA A 153 -25.21 -3.02 2.46
N ASN A 154 -25.69 -4.14 1.93
CA ASN A 154 -24.99 -5.03 1.02
C ASN A 154 -25.42 -4.70 -0.42
N SER A 155 -24.50 -4.26 -1.29
CA SER A 155 -24.66 -4.31 -2.76
C SER A 155 -23.37 -3.93 -3.51
N LYS A 156 -22.73 -4.96 -4.06
CA LYS A 156 -21.81 -5.04 -5.22
C LYS A 156 -21.25 -3.74 -5.82
N ALA A 157 -19.94 -3.56 -5.67
CA ALA A 157 -19.00 -3.15 -6.73
C ALA A 157 -17.58 -3.40 -6.21
N GLN A 158 -16.79 -4.25 -6.88
CA GLN A 158 -15.41 -4.52 -6.47
C GLN A 158 -14.47 -3.39 -6.95
N ARG A 159 -13.74 -2.78 -6.05
CA ARG A 159 -12.91 -1.58 -6.24
C ARG A 159 -11.56 -1.80 -5.56
N VAL A 160 -10.44 -1.37 -6.11
CA VAL A 160 -9.16 -1.35 -5.38
C VAL A 160 -8.69 0.08 -5.35
N GLU A 161 -8.32 0.59 -4.19
CA GLU A 161 -7.83 1.95 -4.04
C GLU A 161 -6.36 1.89 -3.53
N LYS A 162 -5.42 2.31 -4.39
CA LYS A 162 -3.93 2.19 -4.31
C LYS A 162 -3.36 2.58 -2.97
N VAL A 163 -2.20 1.98 -2.75
CA VAL A 163 -1.11 2.52 -1.95
C VAL A 163 0.16 2.54 -2.80
N ASP A 164 0.65 3.72 -3.18
CA ASP A 164 1.92 3.90 -3.92
C ASP A 164 2.81 4.85 -3.13
N VAL A 165 4.11 4.79 -3.33
CA VAL A 165 5.04 5.79 -2.80
C VAL A 165 5.87 6.20 -3.98
N GLN A 166 5.34 7.16 -4.72
CA GLN A 166 6.03 7.79 -5.83
C GLN A 166 6.54 9.16 -5.43
N ALA A 167 7.85 9.22 -5.22
CA ALA A 167 8.64 10.36 -5.63
C ALA A 167 8.56 10.44 -7.18
N GLN A 168 7.61 11.20 -7.72
CA GLN A 168 7.48 11.44 -9.17
C GLN A 168 8.73 12.12 -9.73
N VAL A 169 9.17 11.69 -10.92
CA VAL A 169 9.81 12.56 -11.92
C VAL A 169 9.33 12.09 -13.30
N ASP A 170 8.97 13.05 -14.15
CA ASP A 170 8.71 12.90 -15.59
C ASP A 170 9.94 12.40 -16.36
#